data_AF-A0A2D5WU54-F1
#
_entry.id   AF-A0A2D5WU54-F1
#
_cell.length_a   1.000
_cell.length_b   1.000
_cell.length_c   1.000
_cell.angle_alpha   90.00
_cell.angle_beta   90.00
_cell.angle_gamma   90.00
#
_symmetry.space_group_name_H-M   'P 1'
#
loop_
_entity.id
_entity.type
_entity.pdbx_description
1 polymer ?
#
loop_
_entity_poly.entity_id
_entity_poly.type
_entity_poly.pdbx_seq_one_letter_code
_entity_poly.pdbx_strand_id
1 'polypeptide(L)'
;MLISLKLTSNSTEQSFMASRESFRSRLQSAFILLAQRSHQGKAILEVKHNIHGWLKVCDSEHRYPIIQNPLLLDYGHLWKAVEYTLAEGDSWPTEADKQRLKLERQVKQRAEEAELRRRRFKVIK
;
A
#
# COMPACT_ATOMS: atom_id res chain seq x y z
N MET A 1 -15.43 -6.56 -10.27
CA MET A 1 -14.58 -6.84 -9.08
C MET A 1 -15.03 -5.94 -7.94
N LEU A 2 -15.17 -6.48 -6.73
CA LEU A 2 -15.58 -5.72 -5.54
C LEU A 2 -14.34 -5.50 -4.67
N ILE A 3 -14.06 -4.24 -4.33
CA ILE A 3 -12.84 -3.83 -3.62
C ILE A 3 -13.23 -3.22 -2.26
N SER A 4 -12.51 -3.57 -1.20
CA SER A 4 -12.64 -2.94 0.12
C SER A 4 -11.82 -1.65 0.16
N LEU A 5 -12.50 -0.56 0.52
CA LEU A 5 -11.96 0.79 0.56
C LEU A 5 -12.23 1.41 1.93
N LYS A 6 -11.42 2.39 2.29
CA LYS A 6 -11.56 3.13 3.54
C LYS A 6 -11.26 4.61 3.33
N LEU A 7 -12.10 5.47 3.89
CA LEU A 7 -11.79 6.88 4.04
C LEU A 7 -11.28 7.13 5.46
N THR A 8 -10.15 7.80 5.58
CA THR A 8 -9.57 8.17 6.88
C THR A 8 -9.45 9.69 7.00
N SER A 9 -9.89 10.22 8.14
CA SER A 9 -9.79 11.64 8.50
C SER A 9 -9.47 11.75 9.98
N ASN A 10 -8.24 12.12 10.30
CA ASN A 10 -7.67 12.14 11.65
C ASN A 10 -7.97 10.85 12.43
N SER A 11 -8.92 10.90 13.37
CA SER A 11 -9.30 9.81 14.28
C SER A 11 -10.57 9.07 13.83
N THR A 12 -11.14 9.45 12.69
CA THR A 12 -12.35 8.84 12.15
C THR A 12 -12.03 8.07 10.88
N GLU A 13 -12.66 6.92 10.74
CA GLU A 13 -12.58 6.12 9.55
C GLU A 13 -13.96 5.63 9.13
N GLN A 14 -14.13 5.50 7.82
CA GLN A 14 -15.34 4.94 7.22
C GLN A 14 -14.94 3.94 6.14
N SER A 15 -15.14 2.66 6.44
CA SER A 15 -14.91 1.56 5.51
C SER A 15 -16.15 1.30 4.66
N PHE A 16 -15.94 0.89 3.40
CA PHE A 16 -16.99 0.50 2.48
C PHE A 16 -16.45 -0.44 1.41
N MET A 17 -17.35 -1.10 0.67
CA MET A 17 -16.99 -1.92 -0.49
C MET A 17 -17.59 -1.29 -1.74
N ALA A 18 -16.84 -1.28 -2.83
CA ALA A 18 -17.30 -0.77 -4.11
C ALA A 18 -16.76 -1.55 -5.29
N SER A 19 -17.58 -1.65 -6.32
CA SER A 19 -17.17 -1.99 -7.68
C SER A 19 -16.95 -0.70 -8.47
N ARG A 20 -16.42 -0.81 -9.69
CA ARG A 20 -16.23 0.35 -10.58
C ARG A 20 -17.52 1.14 -10.82
N GLU A 21 -18.64 0.43 -10.97
CA GLU A 21 -19.96 1.02 -11.24
C GLU A 21 -20.57 1.68 -9.99
N SER A 22 -20.28 1.12 -8.80
CA SER A 22 -20.82 1.60 -7.53
C SER A 22 -19.88 2.54 -6.78
N PHE A 23 -18.66 2.76 -7.28
CA PHE A 23 -17.63 3.55 -6.61
C PHE A 23 -18.08 4.97 -6.31
N ARG A 24 -18.70 5.65 -7.27
CA ARG A 24 -19.18 7.02 -7.09
C ARG A 24 -20.15 7.14 -5.92
N SER A 25 -21.24 6.37 -5.94
CA SER A 25 -22.28 6.45 -4.92
C SER A 25 -21.77 6.01 -3.55
N ARG A 26 -20.99 4.92 -3.50
CA ARG A 26 -20.41 4.39 -2.25
C ARG A 26 -19.41 5.36 -1.63
N LEU A 27 -18.54 5.98 -2.42
CA LEU A 27 -17.58 6.98 -1.95
C LEU A 27 -18.29 8.22 -1.39
N GLN A 28 -19.32 8.71 -2.10
CA GLN A 28 -20.12 9.85 -1.64
C GLN A 28 -20.81 9.55 -0.31
N SER A 29 -21.47 8.40 -0.19
CA SER A 29 -22.12 7.99 1.07
C SER A 29 -21.11 7.86 2.20
N ALA A 30 -19.96 7.22 1.94
CA ALA A 30 -18.90 7.08 2.93
C ALA A 30 -18.33 8.44 3.37
N PHE A 31 -18.16 9.37 2.44
CA PHE A 31 -17.66 10.71 2.74
C PHE A 31 -18.64 11.50 3.61
N ILE A 32 -19.96 11.43 3.33
CA ILE A 32 -20.98 12.09 4.14
C ILE A 32 -20.96 11.55 5.58
N LEU A 33 -20.91 10.21 5.74
CA LEU A 33 -20.86 9.57 7.05
C LEU A 33 -19.58 9.95 7.83
N LEU A 34 -18.46 10.08 7.13
CA LEU A 34 -17.20 10.52 7.73
C LEU A 34 -17.25 11.99 8.15
N ALA A 35 -17.74 12.88 7.26
CA ALA A 35 -17.81 14.32 7.51
C ALA A 35 -18.75 14.67 8.67
N GLN A 36 -19.81 13.89 8.88
CA GLN A 36 -20.68 14.00 10.07
C GLN A 36 -19.93 13.77 11.39
N ARG A 37 -18.82 13.01 11.36
CA ARG A 37 -18.07 12.61 12.56
C ARG A 37 -16.77 13.40 12.75
N SER A 38 -16.10 13.81 11.67
CA SER A 38 -14.73 14.33 11.77
C SER A 38 -14.60 15.84 11.91
N HIS A 39 -15.69 16.62 11.72
CA HIS A 39 -15.70 18.09 11.59
C HIS A 39 -14.72 18.66 10.53
N GLN A 40 -13.94 17.81 9.86
CA GLN A 40 -12.97 18.17 8.84
C GLN A 40 -13.44 17.63 7.50
N GLY A 41 -13.60 18.54 6.53
CA GLY A 41 -13.99 18.20 5.16
C GLY A 41 -12.84 17.61 4.34
N LYS A 42 -11.92 16.83 4.92
CA LYS A 42 -10.79 16.22 4.20
C LYS A 42 -10.63 14.75 4.59
N ALA A 43 -10.46 13.88 3.60
CA ALA A 43 -10.28 12.45 3.79
C ALA A 43 -9.20 11.90 2.86
N ILE A 44 -8.44 10.91 3.34
CA ILE A 44 -7.52 10.11 2.54
C ILE A 44 -8.24 8.82 2.14
N LEU A 45 -8.10 8.43 0.87
CA LEU A 45 -8.61 7.17 0.37
C LEU A 45 -7.55 6.07 0.54
N GLU A 46 -7.96 4.95 1.11
CA GLU A 46 -7.15 3.75 1.26
C GLU A 46 -7.86 2.55 0.63
N VAL A 47 -7.07 1.61 0.09
CA VAL A 47 -7.53 0.37 -0.52
C VAL A 47 -6.95 -0.84 0.22
N LYS A 48 -7.76 -1.88 0.41
CA LYS A 48 -7.31 -3.13 1.04
C LYS A 48 -6.61 -4.01 0.00
N HIS A 49 -5.31 -4.20 0.20
CA HIS A 49 -4.50 -5.22 -0.47
C HIS A 49 -4.52 -6.52 0.32
N ASN A 50 -4.50 -7.67 -0.37
CA ASN A 50 -4.59 -8.98 0.29
C ASN A 50 -3.36 -9.31 1.14
N ILE A 51 -2.18 -8.87 0.72
CA ILE A 51 -0.90 -9.19 1.37
C ILE A 51 -0.44 -8.04 2.29
N HIS A 52 -0.61 -6.80 1.84
CA HIS A 52 0.00 -5.62 2.48
C HIS A 52 -0.99 -4.84 3.36
N GLY A 53 -2.23 -5.29 3.47
CA GLY A 53 -3.24 -4.61 4.28
C GLY A 53 -3.73 -3.33 3.61
N TRP A 54 -3.94 -2.27 4.39
CA TRP A 54 -4.46 -1.01 3.87
C TRP A 54 -3.35 -0.17 3.24
N LEU A 55 -3.51 0.17 1.97
CA LEU A 55 -2.59 1.01 1.21
C LEU A 55 -3.26 2.35 0.92
N LYS A 56 -2.53 3.46 1.07
CA LYS A 56 -3.00 4.76 0.63
C LYS A 56 -3.05 4.79 -0.90
N VAL A 57 -4.18 5.19 -1.45
CA VAL A 57 -4.34 5.30 -2.90
C VAL A 57 -3.41 6.39 -3.42
N CYS A 58 -2.75 6.13 -4.53
CA CYS A 58 -1.85 7.05 -5.24
C CYS A 58 -2.12 6.98 -6.74
N ASP A 59 -1.97 8.11 -7.43
CA ASP A 59 -1.98 8.14 -8.89
C ASP A 59 -0.63 7.65 -9.47
N SER A 60 -0.52 7.56 -10.80
CA SER A 60 0.71 7.16 -11.49
C SER A 60 1.90 8.10 -11.25
N GLU A 61 1.64 9.33 -10.81
CA GLU A 61 2.67 10.30 -10.41
C GLU A 61 2.99 10.22 -8.90
N HIS A 62 2.46 9.21 -8.21
CA HIS A 62 2.61 8.95 -6.78
C HIS A 62 2.03 10.07 -5.90
N ARG A 63 1.03 10.80 -6.43
CA ARG A 63 0.28 11.80 -5.67
C ARG A 63 -0.90 11.14 -4.95
N TYR A 64 -1.00 11.43 -3.65
CA TYR A 64 -2.09 10.93 -2.82
C TYR A 64 -3.33 11.83 -2.99
N PRO A 65 -4.45 11.33 -3.52
CA PRO A 65 -5.65 12.12 -3.71
C PRO A 65 -6.30 12.41 -2.35
N ILE A 66 -6.27 13.68 -1.95
CA ILE A 66 -6.99 14.17 -0.76
C ILE A 66 -8.41 14.53 -1.20
N ILE A 67 -9.40 13.81 -0.69
CA ILE A 67 -10.80 14.03 -1.00
C ILE A 67 -11.33 15.13 -0.07
N GLN A 68 -11.70 16.28 -0.65
CA GLN A 68 -12.27 17.40 0.10
C GLN A 68 -13.73 17.68 -0.28
N ASN A 69 -14.04 17.57 -1.56
CA ASN A 69 -15.40 17.67 -2.07
C ASN A 69 -15.63 16.51 -3.04
N PRO A 70 -16.45 15.50 -2.66
CA PRO A 70 -16.66 14.35 -3.52
C PRO A 70 -17.32 14.75 -4.86
N LEU A 71 -18.11 15.82 -4.92
CA LEU A 71 -18.81 16.24 -6.14
C LEU A 71 -17.88 16.78 -7.24
N LEU A 72 -16.68 17.22 -6.88
CA LEU A 72 -15.69 17.78 -7.81
C LEU A 72 -14.62 16.76 -8.22
N LEU A 73 -14.72 15.51 -7.77
CA LEU A 73 -13.75 14.47 -8.09
C LEU A 73 -13.98 13.89 -9.48
N ASP A 74 -12.88 13.65 -10.19
CA ASP A 74 -12.87 12.70 -11.31
C ASP A 74 -12.82 11.27 -10.75
N TYR A 75 -14.01 10.66 -10.61
CA TYR A 75 -14.15 9.28 -10.13
C TYR A 75 -13.48 8.25 -11.05
N GLY A 76 -13.38 8.54 -12.36
CA GLY A 76 -12.74 7.65 -13.31
C GLY A 76 -11.23 7.63 -13.10
N HIS A 77 -10.62 8.80 -12.92
CA HIS A 77 -9.21 8.92 -12.56
C HIS A 77 -8.92 8.30 -11.18
N LEU A 78 -9.79 8.56 -10.20
CA LEU A 78 -9.62 8.03 -8.85
C LEU A 78 -9.72 6.49 -8.80
N TRP A 79 -10.60 5.90 -9.60
CA TRP A 79 -10.67 4.43 -9.71
C TRP A 79 -9.42 3.85 -10.38
N LYS A 80 -8.88 4.52 -11.41
CA LYS A 80 -7.59 4.11 -12.00
C LYS A 80 -6.44 4.18 -10.98
N ALA A 81 -6.44 5.18 -10.10
CA ALA A 81 -5.47 5.27 -9.01
C ALA A 81 -5.62 4.08 -8.04
N VAL A 82 -6.85 3.66 -7.71
CA VAL A 82 -7.08 2.44 -6.90
C VAL A 82 -6.51 1.20 -7.59
N GLU A 83 -6.78 1.02 -8.89
CA GLU A 83 -6.25 -0.10 -9.68
C GLU A 83 -4.72 -0.07 -9.74
N TYR A 84 -4.13 1.12 -9.93
CA TYR A 84 -2.68 1.32 -9.93
C TYR A 84 -2.06 0.95 -8.58
N THR A 85 -2.60 1.45 -7.47
CA THR A 85 -2.08 1.15 -6.12
C THR A 85 -2.15 -0.35 -5.80
N LEU A 86 -3.19 -1.05 -6.25
CA LEU A 86 -3.27 -2.50 -6.09
C LEU A 86 -2.20 -3.23 -6.91
N ALA A 87 -2.05 -2.87 -8.19
CA ALA A 87 -1.04 -3.48 -9.06
C ALA A 87 0.40 -3.18 -8.60
N GLU A 88 0.63 -1.97 -8.08
CA GLU A 88 1.91 -1.60 -7.46
C GLU A 88 2.14 -2.42 -6.19
N GLY A 89 1.11 -2.58 -5.36
CA GLY A 89 1.14 -3.44 -4.17
C GLY A 89 1.46 -4.90 -4.49
N ASP A 90 0.97 -5.45 -5.60
CA ASP A 90 1.29 -6.81 -6.05
C ASP A 90 2.78 -6.98 -6.39
N SER A 91 3.48 -5.89 -6.75
CA SER A 91 4.91 -5.91 -7.07
C SER A 91 5.83 -5.79 -5.84
N TRP A 92 5.28 -5.45 -4.67
CA TRP A 92 6.07 -5.23 -3.47
C TRP A 92 6.58 -6.56 -2.89
N PRO A 93 7.82 -6.60 -2.38
CA PRO A 93 8.37 -7.81 -1.79
C PRO A 93 7.57 -8.20 -0.55
N THR A 94 7.16 -9.47 -0.50
CA THR A 94 6.46 -10.02 0.66
C THR A 94 7.40 -10.10 1.87
N GLU A 95 6.86 -10.25 3.07
CA GLU A 95 7.70 -10.50 4.26
C GLU A 95 8.53 -11.78 4.11
N ALA A 96 8.00 -12.80 3.43
CA ALA A 96 8.75 -14.01 3.11
C ALA A 96 9.93 -13.73 2.18
N ASP A 97 9.74 -12.88 1.16
CA ASP A 97 10.83 -12.48 0.26
C ASP A 97 11.91 -11.69 0.98
N LYS A 98 11.51 -10.77 1.87
CA LYS A 98 12.46 -10.01 2.71
C LYS A 98 13.26 -10.92 3.62
N GLN A 99 12.62 -11.93 4.22
CA GLN A 99 13.30 -12.93 5.05
C GLN A 99 14.27 -13.78 4.22
N ARG A 100 13.88 -14.22 3.03
CA ARG A 100 14.74 -14.97 2.11
C ARG A 100 15.98 -14.16 1.73
N LEU A 101 15.79 -12.91 1.31
CA LEU A 101 16.88 -11.97 0.98
C LEU A 101 17.83 -11.75 2.17
N LYS A 102 17.29 -11.63 3.39
CA LYS A 102 18.11 -11.50 4.60
C LYS A 102 18.94 -12.75 4.86
N LEU A 103 18.36 -13.94 4.66
CA LEU A 103 19.03 -15.21 4.86
C LEU A 103 20.12 -15.45 3.81
N GLU A 104 19.85 -15.16 2.54
CA GLU A 104 20.85 -15.21 1.46
C GLU A 104 22.04 -14.30 1.74
N ARG A 105 21.79 -13.06 2.20
CA ARG A 105 22.85 -12.13 2.60
C ARG A 105 23.70 -12.69 3.74
N GLN A 106 23.08 -13.29 4.76
CA GLN A 106 23.81 -13.91 5.87
C GLN A 106 24.66 -15.11 5.42
N VAL A 107 24.12 -15.95 4.53
CA VAL A 107 24.86 -17.11 3.98
C VAL A 107 26.07 -16.64 3.19
N LYS A 108 25.90 -15.62 2.34
CA LYS A 108 27.01 -15.04 1.56
C LYS A 108 28.10 -14.46 2.45
N GLN A 109 27.73 -13.71 3.49
CA GLN A 109 28.69 -13.16 4.46
C GLN A 109 29.47 -14.26 5.19
N ARG A 110 28.79 -15.33 5.63
CA ARG A 110 29.46 -16.47 6.28
C ARG A 110 30.43 -17.18 5.33
N ALA A 111 30.08 -17.32 4.06
CA ALA A 111 30.96 -17.93 3.06
C ALA A 111 32.21 -17.08 2.82
N GLU A 112 32.07 -15.76 2.67
CA GLU A 112 33.19 -14.82 2.51
C GLU A 112 34.11 -14.83 3.73
N GLU A 113 33.56 -14.84 4.96
CA GLU A 113 34.37 -14.95 6.18
C GLU A 113 35.13 -16.26 6.26
N ALA A 114 34.50 -17.38 5.91
CA ALA A 114 35.15 -18.69 5.90
C ALA A 114 36.29 -18.74 4.88
N GLU A 115 36.11 -18.14 3.71
CA GLU A 115 37.14 -18.03 2.69
C GLU A 115 38.31 -17.16 3.16
N LEU A 116 38.04 -16.01 3.78
CA LEU A 116 39.06 -15.15 4.38
C LEU A 116 39.86 -15.87 5.48
N ARG A 117 39.20 -16.67 6.33
CA ARG A 117 39.88 -17.51 7.33
C ARG A 117 40.78 -18.54 6.66
N ARG A 118 40.29 -19.26 5.64
CA ARG A 118 41.10 -20.25 4.88
C ARG A 118 42.34 -19.62 4.22
N ARG A 119 42.19 -18.42 3.65
CA ARG A 119 43.31 -17.68 3.03
C ARG A 119 44.38 -17.23 4.05
N ARG A 120 44.02 -17.04 5.32
CA ARG A 120 44.96 -16.66 6.40
C ARG A 120 45.80 -17.83 6.91
N PHE A 121 45.31 -19.07 6.84
CA PHE A 121 46.09 -20.24 7.20
C PHE A 121 46.89 -20.73 5.98
N LYS A 122 48.08 -20.14 5.75
CA LYS A 122 49.10 -20.75 4.89
C LYS A 122 49.76 -21.87 5.67
N VAL A 123 49.64 -23.11 5.18
CA VAL A 123 50.41 -24.25 5.69
C VAL A 123 51.89 -23.94 5.47
N ILE A 124 52.62 -23.71 6.55
CA ILE A 124 54.09 -23.66 6.53
C ILE A 124 54.53 -25.10 6.27
N LYS A 125 55.13 -25.35 5.10
CA LYS A 125 55.78 -26.62 4.76
C LYS A 125 57.12 -26.70 5.45
#